data_AF-A0A2S6XBB2-F1
#
_entry.id   AF-A0A2S6XBB2-F1
#
_cell.length_a   1.000
_cell.length_b   1.000
_cell.length_c   1.000
_cell.angle_alpha   90.00
_cell.angle_beta   90.00
_cell.angle_gamma   90.00
#
_symmetry.space_group_name_H-M   'P 1'
#
loop_
_entity.id
_entity.type
_entity.pdbx_description
1 polymer ?
#
loop_
_entity_poly.entity_id
_entity_poly.type
_entity_poly.pdbx_seq_one_letter_code
_entity_poly.pdbx_strand_id
1 'polypeptide(L)'
;MHASPLFAGAVARLLCRVDAALGRPAVLDFVDLAAGRGELVTGVLAALPAEVAARTRAYAVEVAARPEGLDPRIRWLREPPHGLTGLLFANEWLDNVPVEVAEVDAAGVARRVLVRGDGAQRLGEPVAGAEAEWLARWWPLTGEEGLRAEIGLPRDAAWASAVAALDAGLAVAADYAHTAAARPPFGTLTGFRQGRETEPVPDGSCDITAHVALDACAAAHTARCTPGHAPPDALMRPQREALHALGVTGVRPPLALASTDPAAYVRALASASQAAELTAAGGLGDFWWLLQPVGALDAAALLVDVADHEEQ
;
A
#
# COMPACT_ATOMS: atom_id res chain seq x y z
N MET A 1 6.93 -5.62 9.71
CA MET A 1 7.68 -6.07 8.52
C MET A 1 8.94 -5.20 8.40
N HIS A 2 10.13 -5.75 8.13
CA HIS A 2 11.32 -4.92 7.87
C HIS A 2 11.30 -4.55 6.38
N ALA A 3 11.17 -3.25 6.06
CA ALA A 3 11.28 -2.81 4.67
C ALA A 3 12.67 -3.22 4.13
N SER A 4 12.69 -4.09 3.12
CA SER A 4 13.94 -4.48 2.48
C SER A 4 14.65 -3.24 1.91
N PRO A 5 15.99 -3.15 1.98
CA PRO A 5 16.73 -2.04 1.36
C PRO A 5 16.39 -1.85 -0.13
N LEU A 6 16.03 -2.94 -0.83
CA LEU A 6 15.60 -2.87 -2.24
C LEU A 6 14.25 -2.18 -2.40
N PHE A 7 13.30 -2.45 -1.49
CA PHE A 7 11.99 -1.81 -1.49
C PHE A 7 12.15 -0.31 -1.21
N ALA A 8 12.92 0.05 -0.18
CA ALA A 8 13.22 1.45 0.12
C ALA A 8 13.94 2.16 -1.04
N GLY A 9 14.87 1.48 -1.72
CA GLY A 9 15.52 2.00 -2.93
C GLY A 9 14.55 2.21 -4.09
N ALA A 10 13.57 1.32 -4.28
CA ALA A 10 12.52 1.49 -5.28
C ALA A 10 11.64 2.70 -4.98
N VAL A 11 11.21 2.87 -3.72
CA VAL A 11 10.44 4.04 -3.28
C VAL A 11 11.26 5.34 -3.42
N ALA A 12 12.57 5.31 -3.13
CA ALA A 12 13.46 6.45 -3.36
C ALA A 12 13.57 6.81 -4.85
N ARG A 13 13.64 5.82 -5.75
CA ARG A 13 13.60 6.04 -7.20
C ARG A 13 12.25 6.63 -7.63
N LEU A 14 11.14 6.14 -7.09
CA LEU A 14 9.83 6.73 -7.35
C LEU A 14 9.76 8.20 -6.89
N LEU A 15 10.27 8.51 -5.70
CA LEU A 15 10.37 9.88 -5.20
C LEU A 15 11.20 10.79 -6.12
N CYS A 16 12.31 10.29 -6.68
CA CYS A 16 13.09 11.04 -7.67
C CYS A 16 12.33 11.26 -8.99
N ARG A 17 11.51 10.30 -9.43
CA ARG A 17 10.66 10.48 -10.62
C ARG A 17 9.54 11.49 -10.38
N VAL A 18 8.88 11.42 -9.22
CA VAL A 18 7.87 12.41 -8.79
C VAL A 18 8.49 13.80 -8.74
N ASP A 19 9.67 13.92 -8.16
CA ASP A 19 10.41 15.17 -8.11
C ASP A 19 10.66 15.80 -9.48
N ALA A 20 11.18 15.01 -10.42
CA ALA A 20 11.45 15.48 -11.77
C ALA A 20 10.14 15.91 -12.47
N ALA A 21 9.06 15.14 -12.30
CA ALA A 21 7.74 15.46 -12.84
C ALA A 21 7.15 16.75 -12.25
N LEU A 22 7.46 17.06 -10.98
CA LEU A 22 7.06 18.30 -10.31
C LEU A 22 7.96 19.49 -10.65
N GLY A 23 8.96 19.33 -11.53
CA GLY A 23 9.88 20.40 -11.91
C GLY A 23 10.94 20.72 -10.84
N ARG A 24 11.29 19.74 -10.00
CA ARG A 24 12.33 19.83 -8.95
C ARG A 24 12.08 20.98 -7.97
N PRO A 25 10.97 20.95 -7.19
CA PRO A 25 10.65 22.00 -6.24
C PRO A 25 11.77 22.21 -5.22
N ALA A 26 11.88 23.43 -4.70
CA ALA A 26 12.88 23.79 -3.69
C ALA A 26 12.75 22.98 -2.38
N VAL A 27 11.56 22.44 -2.10
CA VAL A 27 11.27 21.52 -1.00
C VAL A 27 10.48 20.35 -1.58
N LEU A 28 10.85 19.13 -1.20
CA LEU A 28 10.16 17.91 -1.60
C LEU A 28 9.73 17.15 -0.35
N ASP A 29 8.45 16.86 -0.21
CA ASP A 29 7.94 16.12 0.94
C ASP A 29 7.91 14.62 0.66
N PHE A 30 8.35 13.82 1.63
CA PHE A 30 8.19 12.38 1.64
C PHE A 30 7.46 11.96 2.92
N VAL A 31 6.30 11.34 2.77
CA VAL A 31 5.48 10.84 3.88
C VAL A 31 5.46 9.32 3.83
N ASP A 32 5.91 8.69 4.91
CA ASP A 32 5.77 7.27 5.21
C ASP A 32 4.57 7.11 6.15
N LEU A 33 3.44 6.64 5.62
CA LEU A 33 2.17 6.49 6.34
C LEU A 33 2.06 5.08 6.90
N ALA A 34 1.68 4.97 8.19
CA ALA A 34 1.85 3.76 8.99
C ALA A 34 3.32 3.33 9.06
N ALA A 35 4.17 4.28 9.44
CA ALA A 35 5.63 4.14 9.35
C ALA A 35 6.21 3.01 10.23
N GLY A 36 5.44 2.39 11.13
CA GLY A 36 5.91 1.30 11.98
C GLY A 36 6.97 1.82 12.96
N ARG A 37 8.25 1.49 12.73
CA ARG A 37 9.38 2.09 13.49
C ARG A 37 10.28 2.95 12.61
N GLY A 38 9.78 3.39 11.46
CA GLY A 38 10.46 4.29 10.53
C GLY A 38 11.49 3.60 9.64
N GLU A 39 11.39 2.28 9.45
CA GLU A 39 12.32 1.51 8.60
C GLU A 39 12.30 2.00 7.15
N LEU A 40 11.11 2.21 6.56
CA LEU A 40 10.98 2.63 5.17
C LEU A 40 11.53 4.04 4.97
N VAL A 41 11.07 5.03 5.75
CA VAL A 41 11.60 6.41 5.65
C VAL A 41 13.10 6.50 5.86
N THR A 42 13.67 5.70 6.77
CA THR A 42 15.12 5.66 6.99
C THR A 42 15.83 5.11 5.76
N GLY A 43 15.34 4.00 5.20
CA GLY A 43 15.90 3.39 3.99
C GLY A 43 15.79 4.32 2.77
N VAL A 44 14.66 5.00 2.60
CA VAL A 44 14.45 5.96 1.50
C VAL A 44 15.44 7.10 1.61
N LEU A 45 15.56 7.74 2.78
CA LEU A 45 16.50 8.84 2.99
C LEU A 45 17.96 8.42 2.73
N ALA A 46 18.33 7.19 3.08
CA ALA A 46 19.67 6.65 2.82
C ALA A 46 19.93 6.36 1.33
N ALA A 47 18.88 6.04 0.56
CA ALA A 47 18.96 5.71 -0.87
C ALA A 47 18.83 6.93 -1.80
N LEU A 48 18.41 8.09 -1.29
CA LEU A 48 18.24 9.30 -2.10
C LEU A 48 19.59 9.90 -2.55
N PRO A 49 19.69 10.41 -3.79
CA PRO A 49 20.81 11.25 -4.20
C PRO A 49 20.97 12.46 -3.27
N ALA A 50 22.21 12.87 -3.00
CA ALA A 50 22.51 13.91 -2.01
C ALA A 50 21.75 15.23 -2.26
N GLU A 51 21.60 15.63 -3.52
CA GLU A 51 20.87 16.83 -3.94
C GLU A 51 19.36 16.76 -3.68
N VAL A 52 18.77 15.57 -3.81
CA VAL A 52 17.34 15.33 -3.49
C VAL A 52 17.19 15.26 -1.97
N ALA A 53 18.02 14.47 -1.31
CA ALA A 53 18.00 14.32 0.14
C ALA A 53 18.16 15.64 0.90
N ALA A 54 18.96 16.59 0.37
CA ALA A 54 19.19 17.89 1.00
C ALA A 54 17.93 18.79 1.08
N ARG A 55 16.97 18.59 0.18
CA ARG A 55 15.69 19.33 0.14
C ARG A 55 14.47 18.50 0.53
N THR A 56 14.67 17.20 0.76
CA THR A 56 13.60 16.31 1.22
C THR A 56 13.24 16.58 2.67
N ARG A 57 11.95 16.82 2.92
CA ARG A 57 11.34 16.79 4.26
C ARG A 57 10.68 15.44 4.46
N ALA A 58 11.20 14.66 5.40
CA ALA A 58 10.70 13.34 5.71
C ALA A 58 9.74 13.36 6.91
N TYR A 59 8.57 12.74 6.73
CA TYR A 59 7.56 12.54 7.76
C TYR A 59 7.31 11.05 7.91
N ALA A 60 7.32 10.59 9.16
CA ALA A 60 6.81 9.28 9.56
C ALA A 60 5.49 9.53 10.29
N VAL A 61 4.39 9.01 9.74
CA VAL A 61 3.06 9.15 10.31
C VAL A 61 2.67 7.83 10.96
N GLU A 62 2.56 7.85 12.28
CA GLU A 62 2.37 6.65 13.09
C GLU A 62 1.73 6.99 14.44
N VAL A 63 0.80 6.13 14.88
CA VAL A 63 0.09 6.28 16.15
C VAL A 63 0.94 5.80 17.33
N ALA A 64 1.86 4.87 17.09
CA ALA A 64 2.84 4.41 18.06
C ALA A 64 3.86 5.52 18.45
N ALA A 65 4.54 5.29 19.57
CA ALA A 65 5.57 6.21 20.04
C ALA A 65 6.79 6.22 19.09
N ARG A 66 7.42 7.39 18.97
CA ARG A 66 8.65 7.55 18.19
C ARG A 66 9.73 6.58 18.73
N PRO A 67 10.35 5.76 17.88
CA PRO A 67 11.41 4.84 18.32
C PRO A 67 12.69 5.60 18.70
N GLU A 68 13.41 5.05 19.70
CA GLU A 68 14.72 5.55 20.09
C GLU A 68 15.73 5.43 18.94
N GLY A 69 16.62 6.42 18.82
CA GLY A 69 17.68 6.42 17.80
C GLY A 69 17.23 6.78 16.38
N LEU A 70 15.95 7.05 16.14
CA LEU A 70 15.46 7.52 14.83
C LEU A 70 16.07 8.88 14.48
N ASP A 71 16.57 9.01 13.25
CA ASP A 71 17.21 10.23 12.72
C ASP A 71 16.37 11.49 13.07
N PRO A 72 16.95 12.50 13.74
CA PRO A 72 16.23 13.71 14.15
C PRO A 72 15.64 14.51 12.97
N ARG A 73 16.11 14.28 11.74
CA ARG A 73 15.53 14.87 10.53
C ARG A 73 14.15 14.33 10.18
N ILE A 74 13.82 13.11 10.62
CA ILE A 74 12.51 12.50 10.39
C ILE A 74 11.51 13.10 11.37
N ARG A 75 10.44 13.70 10.86
CA ARG A 75 9.36 14.28 11.68
C ARG A 75 8.36 13.18 12.00
N TRP A 76 8.14 12.92 13.29
CA TRP A 76 7.18 11.91 13.75
C TRP A 76 5.85 12.56 14.08
N LEU A 77 4.78 12.17 13.39
CA LEU A 77 3.46 12.77 13.50
C LEU A 77 2.39 11.68 13.68
N ARG A 78 1.25 12.03 14.25
CA ARG A 78 0.09 11.12 14.33
C ARG A 78 -0.79 11.15 13.09
N GLU A 79 -0.74 12.26 12.35
CA GLU A 79 -1.52 12.52 11.14
C GLU A 79 -0.63 13.22 10.10
N PRO A 80 -0.87 13.01 8.79
CA PRO A 80 -0.13 13.71 7.75
C PRO A 80 -0.38 15.23 7.82
N PRO A 81 0.64 16.08 7.65
CA PRO A 81 0.43 17.52 7.51
C PRO A 81 -0.24 17.84 6.18
N HIS A 82 -0.95 18.97 6.10
CA HIS A 82 -1.53 19.45 4.84
C HIS A 82 -0.55 20.32 4.05
N GLY A 83 -0.82 20.52 2.76
CA GLY A 83 -0.04 21.39 1.89
C GLY A 83 1.24 20.75 1.37
N LEU A 84 1.25 19.42 1.26
CA LEU A 84 2.43 18.64 0.90
C LEU A 84 2.69 18.67 -0.60
N THR A 85 3.95 18.75 -1.00
CA THR A 85 4.38 18.62 -2.40
C THR A 85 5.41 17.50 -2.53
N GLY A 86 5.01 16.34 -3.05
CA GLY A 86 5.93 15.19 -3.20
C GLY A 86 5.24 13.82 -3.18
N LEU A 87 5.77 12.89 -2.38
CA LEU A 87 5.29 11.51 -2.33
C LEU A 87 4.73 11.17 -0.95
N LEU A 88 3.49 10.71 -0.91
CA LEU A 88 2.92 10.00 0.23
C LEU A 88 2.89 8.51 -0.10
N PHE A 89 3.49 7.67 0.75
CA PHE A 89 3.56 6.24 0.56
C PHE A 89 2.97 5.54 1.79
N ALA A 90 1.95 4.72 1.57
CA ALA A 90 1.24 3.96 2.59
C ALA A 90 1.43 2.47 2.30
N ASN A 91 2.29 1.80 3.06
CA ASN A 91 2.57 0.38 2.90
C ASN A 91 1.82 -0.41 3.97
N GLU A 92 0.95 -1.34 3.58
CA GLU A 92 0.14 -2.16 4.52
C GLU A 92 -0.63 -1.28 5.52
N TRP A 93 -1.27 -0.22 5.01
CA TRP A 93 -2.02 0.71 5.86
C TRP A 93 -3.52 0.50 5.73
N LEU A 94 -4.03 0.31 4.50
CA LEU A 94 -5.47 0.23 4.28
C LEU A 94 -6.03 -1.09 4.80
N ASP A 95 -5.26 -2.16 4.76
CA ASP A 95 -5.65 -3.46 5.29
C ASP A 95 -5.86 -3.44 6.82
N ASN A 96 -5.16 -2.53 7.51
CA ASN A 96 -5.28 -2.22 8.95
C ASN A 96 -6.42 -1.25 9.30
N VAL A 97 -7.05 -0.61 8.31
CA VAL A 97 -8.22 0.25 8.56
C VAL A 97 -9.46 -0.65 8.79
N PRO A 98 -10.23 -0.44 9.87
CA PRO A 98 -11.38 -1.28 10.22
C PRO A 98 -12.40 -1.41 9.09
N VAL A 99 -13.03 -2.59 9.01
CA VAL A 99 -14.03 -2.91 8.01
C VAL A 99 -15.24 -3.57 8.65
N GLU A 100 -16.43 -3.26 8.17
CA GLU A 100 -17.66 -3.97 8.54
C GLU A 100 -17.81 -5.20 7.62
N VAL A 101 -18.23 -6.33 8.17
CA VAL A 101 -18.47 -7.55 7.38
C VAL A 101 -19.97 -7.77 7.23
N ALA A 102 -20.41 -8.02 6.00
CA ALA A 102 -21.75 -8.49 5.68
C ALA A 102 -21.72 -9.97 5.31
N GLU A 103 -22.73 -10.72 5.73
CA GLU A 103 -22.96 -12.11 5.32
C GLU A 103 -24.42 -12.28 4.91
N VAL A 104 -24.67 -13.04 3.85
CA VAL A 104 -26.02 -13.36 3.38
C VAL A 104 -26.64 -14.45 4.25
N ASP A 105 -27.83 -14.18 4.79
CA ASP A 105 -28.60 -15.16 5.58
C ASP A 105 -29.37 -16.18 4.70
N ALA A 106 -30.02 -17.16 5.34
CA ALA A 106 -30.86 -18.16 4.68
C ALA A 106 -32.06 -17.58 3.89
N ALA A 107 -32.42 -16.31 4.11
CA ALA A 107 -33.47 -15.61 3.37
C ALA A 107 -32.92 -14.80 2.19
N GLY A 108 -31.60 -14.88 1.93
CA GLY A 108 -30.92 -14.15 0.87
C GLY A 108 -30.66 -12.68 1.20
N VAL A 109 -30.73 -12.29 2.48
CA VAL A 109 -30.54 -10.90 2.92
C VAL A 109 -29.12 -10.72 3.48
N ALA A 110 -28.40 -9.73 2.96
CA ALA A 110 -27.11 -9.32 3.52
C ALA A 110 -27.31 -8.70 4.91
N ARG A 111 -26.76 -9.34 5.94
CA ARG A 111 -26.80 -8.90 7.34
C ARG A 111 -25.41 -8.57 7.84
N ARG A 112 -25.32 -7.59 8.74
CA ARG A 112 -24.05 -7.28 9.41
C ARG A 112 -23.61 -8.47 10.27
N VAL A 113 -22.35 -8.86 10.16
CA VAL A 113 -21.74 -9.83 11.07
C VAL A 113 -21.34 -9.12 12.36
N LEU A 114 -21.84 -9.61 13.48
CA LEU A 114 -21.53 -9.10 14.80
C LEU A 114 -20.61 -10.09 15.50
N VAL A 115 -19.54 -9.58 16.11
CA VAL A 115 -18.52 -10.39 16.79
C VAL A 115 -18.51 -10.10 18.29
N ARG A 116 -18.34 -11.13 19.10
CA ARG A 116 -18.11 -11.04 20.55
C ARG A 116 -16.61 -10.97 20.85
N GLY A 117 -16.24 -10.62 22.08
CA GLY A 117 -14.84 -10.55 22.50
C GLY A 117 -14.07 -11.88 22.42
N ASP A 118 -14.78 -13.01 22.39
CA ASP A 118 -14.22 -14.36 22.19
C ASP A 118 -14.14 -14.78 20.70
N GLY A 119 -14.48 -13.88 19.77
CA GLY A 119 -14.49 -14.14 18.33
C GLY A 119 -15.78 -14.79 17.82
N ALA A 120 -16.72 -15.17 18.69
CA ALA A 120 -17.96 -15.79 18.25
C ALA A 120 -18.80 -14.81 17.41
N GLN A 121 -19.19 -15.26 16.21
CA GLN A 121 -19.94 -14.45 15.25
C GLN A 121 -21.45 -14.77 15.28
N ARG A 122 -22.27 -13.77 14.97
CA ARG A 122 -23.70 -13.93 14.70
C ARG A 122 -24.18 -12.89 13.68
N LEU A 123 -25.22 -13.21 12.93
CA LEU A 123 -25.87 -12.23 12.05
C LEU A 123 -26.68 -11.20 12.86
N GLY A 124 -26.56 -9.95 12.45
CA GLY A 124 -27.25 -8.80 13.01
C GLY A 124 -28.40 -8.32 12.13
N GLU A 125 -28.62 -7.01 12.12
CA GLU A 125 -29.63 -6.38 11.29
C GLU A 125 -29.25 -6.41 9.80
N PRO A 126 -30.23 -6.34 8.88
CA PRO A 126 -29.95 -6.14 7.47
C PRO A 126 -29.08 -4.90 7.24
N VAL A 127 -28.11 -5.01 6.33
CA VAL A 127 -27.28 -3.87 5.96
C VAL A 127 -28.15 -2.82 5.25
N ALA A 128 -28.00 -1.55 5.63
CA ALA A 128 -28.84 -0.45 5.15
C ALA A 128 -28.03 0.83 4.93
N GLY A 129 -28.64 1.81 4.27
CA GLY A 129 -28.03 3.13 4.04
C GLY A 129 -26.76 3.07 3.20
N ALA A 130 -25.77 3.91 3.56
CA ALA A 130 -24.53 4.05 2.79
C ALA A 130 -23.77 2.73 2.61
N GLU A 131 -23.81 1.83 3.59
CA GLU A 131 -23.16 0.53 3.49
C GLU A 131 -23.85 -0.38 2.46
N ALA A 132 -25.18 -0.36 2.38
CA ALA A 132 -25.92 -1.11 1.37
C ALA A 132 -25.70 -0.55 -0.03
N GLU A 133 -25.62 0.78 -0.16
CA GLU A 133 -25.25 1.46 -1.41
C GLU A 133 -23.82 1.11 -1.83
N TRP A 134 -22.90 1.09 -0.87
CA TRP A 134 -21.53 0.66 -1.10
C TRP A 134 -21.48 -0.80 -1.55
N LEU A 135 -22.19 -1.73 -0.89
CA LEU A 135 -22.24 -3.13 -1.32
C LEU A 135 -22.82 -3.28 -2.74
N ALA A 136 -23.92 -2.59 -3.05
CA ALA A 136 -24.57 -2.72 -4.36
C ALA A 136 -23.66 -2.30 -5.52
N ARG A 137 -22.80 -1.30 -5.30
CA ARG A 137 -21.83 -0.80 -6.29
C ARG A 137 -20.51 -1.56 -6.25
N TRP A 138 -20.01 -1.63 -5.02
CA TRP A 138 -18.91 -2.39 -4.46
C TRP A 138 -18.96 -3.84 -4.85
N TRP A 139 -19.51 -4.59 -3.91
CA TRP A 139 -19.42 -6.03 -3.73
C TRP A 139 -20.83 -6.63 -3.68
N PRO A 140 -21.54 -6.69 -4.82
CA PRO A 140 -22.91 -7.16 -4.84
C PRO A 140 -22.96 -8.64 -4.47
N LEU A 141 -23.73 -8.97 -3.42
CA LEU A 141 -23.95 -10.32 -2.95
C LEU A 141 -25.17 -10.92 -3.66
N THR A 142 -25.02 -12.08 -4.29
CA THR A 142 -26.02 -12.71 -5.17
C THR A 142 -27.20 -13.38 -4.44
N GLY A 143 -27.34 -13.16 -3.14
CA GLY A 143 -28.42 -13.74 -2.31
C GLY A 143 -28.23 -15.22 -1.95
N GLU A 144 -27.09 -15.82 -2.30
CA GLU A 144 -26.69 -17.16 -1.83
C GLU A 144 -26.21 -17.08 -0.37
N GLU A 145 -26.77 -17.93 0.50
CA GLU A 145 -26.44 -17.98 1.94
C GLU A 145 -24.95 -18.20 2.17
N GLY A 146 -24.38 -17.49 3.15
CA GLY A 146 -22.99 -17.62 3.55
C GLY A 146 -22.00 -16.81 2.71
N LEU A 147 -22.42 -16.20 1.60
CA LEU A 147 -21.56 -15.25 0.89
C LEU A 147 -21.26 -14.04 1.77
N ARG A 148 -20.01 -13.57 1.75
CA ARG A 148 -19.51 -12.48 2.57
C ARG A 148 -18.91 -11.34 1.74
N ALA A 149 -19.00 -10.14 2.29
CA ALA A 149 -18.34 -8.96 1.75
C ALA A 149 -17.78 -8.09 2.88
N GLU A 150 -16.62 -7.50 2.64
CA GLU A 150 -15.99 -6.50 3.52
C GLU A 150 -16.31 -5.09 3.00
N ILE A 151 -17.09 -4.34 3.77
CA ILE A 151 -17.60 -3.01 3.41
C ILE A 151 -16.52 -1.95 3.63
N GLY A 152 -15.84 -1.56 2.55
CA GLY A 152 -14.66 -0.70 2.57
C GLY A 152 -14.89 0.79 2.83
N LEU A 153 -16.08 1.25 3.22
CA LEU A 153 -16.37 2.68 3.42
C LEU A 153 -15.36 3.42 4.31
N PRO A 154 -14.93 2.87 5.48
CA PRO A 154 -13.92 3.53 6.29
C PRO A 154 -12.56 3.64 5.57
N ARG A 155 -12.18 2.62 4.79
CA ARG A 155 -10.95 2.58 3.98
C ARG A 155 -10.99 3.63 2.87
N ASP A 156 -12.12 3.73 2.16
CA ASP A 156 -12.33 4.75 1.13
C ASP A 156 -12.19 6.16 1.69
N ALA A 157 -12.77 6.42 2.87
CA ALA A 157 -12.68 7.71 3.54
C ALA A 157 -11.26 7.99 4.05
N ALA A 158 -10.58 7.00 4.64
CA ALA A 158 -9.21 7.11 5.10
C ALA A 158 -8.26 7.41 3.93
N TRP A 159 -8.35 6.66 2.84
CA TRP A 159 -7.56 6.89 1.64
C TRP A 159 -7.79 8.30 1.07
N ALA A 160 -9.06 8.69 0.88
CA ALA A 160 -9.39 10.02 0.38
C ALA A 160 -8.83 11.15 1.28
N SER A 161 -8.82 10.95 2.61
CA SER A 161 -8.23 11.90 3.56
C SER A 161 -6.71 11.96 3.45
N ALA A 162 -6.03 10.82 3.30
CA ALA A 162 -4.58 10.78 3.13
C ALA A 162 -4.14 11.49 1.84
N VAL A 163 -4.84 11.23 0.73
CA VAL A 163 -4.54 11.89 -0.55
C VAL A 163 -4.78 13.40 -0.47
N ALA A 164 -5.80 13.86 0.26
CA ALA A 164 -6.11 15.27 0.44
C ALA A 164 -5.04 16.06 1.25
N ALA A 165 -4.04 15.39 1.80
CA ALA A 165 -2.88 16.04 2.42
C ALA A 165 -1.91 16.66 1.38
N LEU A 166 -1.93 16.14 0.14
CA LEU A 166 -1.10 16.62 -0.96
C LEU A 166 -1.77 17.80 -1.68
N ASP A 167 -0.99 18.85 -1.94
CA ASP A 167 -1.34 19.91 -2.91
C ASP A 167 -0.88 19.52 -4.33
N ALA A 168 0.23 18.78 -4.42
CA ALA A 168 0.76 18.26 -5.68
C ALA A 168 1.67 17.04 -5.46
N GLY A 169 1.64 16.07 -6.37
CA GLY A 169 2.53 14.91 -6.36
C GLY A 169 1.80 13.58 -6.51
N LEU A 170 2.21 12.59 -5.74
CA LEU A 170 1.68 11.22 -5.83
C LEU A 170 1.41 10.65 -4.43
N ALA A 171 0.23 10.07 -4.24
CA ALA A 171 -0.04 9.17 -3.13
C ALA A 171 -0.03 7.72 -3.62
N VAL A 172 0.60 6.82 -2.86
CA VAL A 172 0.65 5.39 -3.17
C VAL A 172 0.15 4.58 -1.98
N ALA A 173 -0.79 3.66 -2.21
CA ALA A 173 -1.13 2.60 -1.28
C ALA A 173 -0.61 1.27 -1.82
N ALA A 174 0.13 0.53 -1.01
CA ALA A 174 0.63 -0.81 -1.32
C ALA A 174 0.05 -1.81 -0.30
N ASP A 175 -0.94 -2.60 -0.71
CA ASP A 175 -1.70 -3.48 0.17
C ASP A 175 -2.05 -4.81 -0.51
N TYR A 176 -2.36 -5.84 0.29
CA TYR A 176 -3.08 -7.00 -0.21
C TYR A 176 -4.48 -6.57 -0.64
N ALA A 177 -4.86 -6.85 -1.87
CA ALA A 177 -6.07 -6.30 -2.46
C ALA A 177 -6.70 -7.19 -3.52
N HIS A 178 -7.94 -6.87 -3.86
CA HIS A 178 -8.67 -7.44 -4.98
C HIS A 178 -9.49 -6.37 -5.69
N THR A 179 -9.90 -6.65 -6.92
CA THR A 179 -10.85 -5.83 -7.69
C THR A 179 -12.22 -6.52 -7.75
N ALA A 180 -13.24 -5.82 -8.25
CA ALA A 180 -14.57 -6.39 -8.50
C ALA A 180 -14.55 -7.75 -9.21
N ALA A 181 -13.59 -7.99 -10.11
CA ALA A 181 -13.47 -9.23 -10.88
C ALA A 181 -12.94 -10.43 -10.07
N ALA A 182 -12.28 -10.21 -8.93
CA ALA A 182 -11.54 -11.23 -8.18
C ALA A 182 -11.94 -11.30 -6.70
N ARG A 183 -13.12 -10.78 -6.34
CA ARG A 183 -13.55 -10.72 -4.94
C ARG A 183 -13.82 -12.12 -4.37
N PRO A 184 -13.24 -12.44 -3.20
CA PRO A 184 -13.41 -13.76 -2.60
C PRO A 184 -14.82 -13.92 -2.02
N PRO A 185 -15.53 -15.02 -2.33
CA PRO A 185 -16.93 -15.19 -1.91
C PRO A 185 -17.14 -15.25 -0.40
N PHE A 186 -16.10 -15.55 0.38
CA PHE A 186 -16.16 -15.68 1.83
C PHE A 186 -15.37 -14.59 2.57
N GLY A 187 -14.97 -13.53 1.87
CA GLY A 187 -14.08 -12.51 2.40
C GLY A 187 -12.64 -13.00 2.60
N THR A 188 -11.86 -12.18 3.28
CA THR A 188 -10.43 -12.30 3.57
C THR A 188 -10.07 -11.95 5.01
N LEU A 189 -11.02 -11.48 5.83
CA LEU A 189 -10.78 -11.15 7.23
C LEU A 189 -10.15 -12.34 7.95
N THR A 190 -8.94 -12.14 8.46
CA THR A 190 -8.16 -13.21 9.07
C THR A 190 -7.31 -12.67 10.22
N GLY A 191 -6.94 -13.56 11.13
CA GLY A 191 -6.05 -13.27 12.25
C GLY A 191 -4.64 -13.81 12.02
N PHE A 192 -3.62 -13.13 12.54
CA PHE A 192 -2.25 -13.65 12.57
C PHE A 192 -1.67 -13.67 13.97
N ARG A 193 -1.12 -14.82 14.36
CA ARG A 193 -0.45 -15.02 15.65
C ARG A 193 0.88 -15.72 15.43
N GLN A 194 1.98 -15.06 15.80
CA GLN A 194 3.34 -15.60 15.63
C GLN A 194 3.61 -16.06 14.18
N GLY A 195 3.15 -15.26 13.20
CA GLY A 195 3.34 -15.52 11.77
C GLY A 195 2.50 -16.67 11.21
N ARG A 196 1.46 -17.12 11.92
CA ARG A 196 0.51 -18.13 11.46
C ARG A 196 -0.89 -17.57 11.42
N GLU A 197 -1.61 -17.95 10.38
CA GLU A 197 -3.03 -17.65 10.23
C GLU A 197 -3.85 -18.31 11.36
N THR A 198 -4.85 -17.60 11.85
CA THR A 198 -5.76 -18.02 12.93
C THR A 198 -7.10 -17.32 12.77
N GLU A 199 -8.10 -17.76 13.52
CA GLU A 199 -9.39 -17.08 13.57
C GLU A 199 -9.22 -15.63 14.09
N PRO A 200 -9.85 -14.62 13.45
CA PRO A 200 -9.75 -13.25 13.90
C PRO A 200 -10.53 -13.05 15.21
N VAL A 201 -9.83 -12.74 16.30
CA VAL A 201 -10.41 -12.46 17.62
C VAL A 201 -10.06 -11.05 18.06
N PRO A 202 -11.04 -10.16 18.31
CA PRO A 202 -10.80 -8.75 18.63
C PRO A 202 -10.42 -8.54 20.11
N ASP A 203 -9.53 -9.37 20.64
CA ASP A 203 -9.06 -9.33 22.04
C ASP A 203 -7.58 -8.88 22.17
N GLY A 204 -6.95 -8.52 21.05
CA GLY A 204 -5.55 -8.11 20.97
C GLY A 204 -4.55 -9.27 21.01
N SER A 205 -5.02 -10.52 20.99
CA SER A 205 -4.16 -11.70 21.06
C SER A 205 -3.61 -12.15 19.69
N CYS A 206 -4.17 -11.62 18.60
CA CYS A 206 -3.68 -11.73 17.24
C CYS A 206 -3.77 -10.37 16.52
N ASP A 207 -2.97 -10.22 15.47
CA ASP A 207 -3.17 -9.16 14.49
C ASP A 207 -4.38 -9.50 13.61
N ILE A 208 -5.10 -8.51 13.10
CA ILE A 208 -6.31 -8.71 12.28
C ILE A 208 -6.19 -7.86 11.03
N THR A 209 -6.32 -8.49 9.87
CA THR A 209 -6.26 -7.84 8.57
C THR A 209 -7.36 -8.37 7.65
N ALA A 210 -7.67 -7.61 6.61
CA ALA A 210 -8.49 -8.05 5.49
C ALA A 210 -7.99 -7.37 4.21
N HIS A 211 -7.98 -8.09 3.10
CA HIS A 211 -7.62 -7.54 1.80
C HIS A 211 -8.51 -6.34 1.43
N VAL A 212 -7.98 -5.45 0.62
CA VAL A 212 -8.62 -4.18 0.27
C VAL A 212 -9.39 -4.30 -1.05
N ALA A 213 -10.65 -3.84 -1.05
CA ALA A 213 -11.40 -3.55 -2.27
C ALA A 213 -10.84 -2.28 -2.92
N LEU A 214 -9.67 -2.40 -3.55
CA LEU A 214 -8.82 -1.26 -3.92
C LEU A 214 -9.41 -0.43 -5.07
N ASP A 215 -10.29 -1.03 -5.87
CA ASP A 215 -11.10 -0.36 -6.89
C ASP A 215 -12.08 0.67 -6.28
N ALA A 216 -12.65 0.37 -5.11
CA ALA A 216 -13.50 1.31 -4.36
C ALA A 216 -12.69 2.51 -3.84
N CYS A 217 -11.51 2.25 -3.27
CA CYS A 217 -10.61 3.30 -2.78
C CYS A 217 -10.16 4.24 -3.92
N ALA A 218 -9.79 3.69 -5.08
CA ALA A 218 -9.41 4.46 -6.26
C ALA A 218 -10.51 5.43 -6.71
N ALA A 219 -11.77 4.99 -6.66
CA ALA A 219 -12.92 5.79 -7.08
C ALA A 219 -13.34 6.86 -6.06
N ALA A 220 -13.14 6.62 -4.76
CA ALA A 220 -13.49 7.57 -3.71
C ALA A 220 -12.74 8.91 -3.84
N HIS A 221 -11.48 8.86 -4.31
CA HIS A 221 -10.68 10.05 -4.60
C HIS A 221 -11.20 10.82 -5.81
N THR A 222 -11.53 10.13 -6.92
CA THR A 222 -11.90 10.78 -8.19
C THR A 222 -13.15 11.66 -8.07
N ALA A 223 -14.03 11.33 -7.12
CA ALA A 223 -15.21 12.15 -6.82
C ALA A 223 -14.88 13.49 -6.12
N ARG A 224 -13.69 13.62 -5.50
CA ARG A 224 -13.28 14.80 -4.71
C ARG A 224 -12.25 15.69 -5.41
N CYS A 225 -11.51 15.17 -6.40
CA CYS A 225 -10.49 15.92 -7.13
C CYS A 225 -10.87 16.05 -8.61
N THR A 226 -11.25 17.25 -9.01
CA THR A 226 -11.52 17.64 -10.41
C THR A 226 -10.35 18.44 -10.99
N PRO A 227 -10.02 18.32 -12.29
CA PRO A 227 -10.68 17.51 -13.32
C PRO A 227 -10.32 16.01 -13.27
N GLY A 228 -11.16 15.18 -13.90
CA GLY A 228 -11.15 13.72 -13.78
C GLY A 228 -9.81 13.07 -14.14
N HIS A 229 -9.28 12.29 -13.21
CA HIS A 229 -8.12 11.44 -13.42
C HIS A 229 -8.49 10.18 -14.22
N ALA A 230 -7.46 9.47 -14.70
CA ALA A 230 -7.57 8.21 -15.43
C ALA A 230 -8.56 7.22 -14.76
N PRO A 231 -9.20 6.30 -15.52
CA PRO A 231 -10.10 5.32 -14.94
C PRO A 231 -9.39 4.53 -13.82
N PRO A 232 -10.10 4.12 -12.75
CA PRO A 232 -9.51 3.45 -11.57
C PRO A 232 -8.50 2.36 -11.89
N ASP A 233 -8.79 1.52 -12.89
CA ASP A 233 -7.91 0.43 -13.33
C ASP A 233 -6.55 0.90 -13.86
N ALA A 234 -6.50 2.10 -14.46
CA ALA A 234 -5.25 2.66 -14.98
C ALA A 234 -4.28 3.06 -13.86
N LEU A 235 -4.79 3.26 -12.64
CA LEU A 235 -4.04 3.68 -11.45
C LEU A 235 -3.52 2.49 -10.62
N MET A 236 -3.92 1.26 -10.96
CA MET A 236 -3.57 0.07 -10.20
C MET A 236 -2.50 -0.74 -10.93
N ARG A 237 -1.49 -1.24 -10.19
CA ARG A 237 -0.46 -2.15 -10.71
C ARG A 237 -0.15 -3.24 -9.69
N PRO A 238 0.08 -4.49 -10.11
CA PRO A 238 0.71 -5.49 -9.24
C PRO A 238 2.07 -4.99 -8.76
N GLN A 239 2.42 -5.26 -7.50
CA GLN A 239 3.67 -4.84 -6.89
C GLN A 239 4.88 -5.32 -7.69
N ARG A 240 4.86 -6.56 -8.19
CA ARG A 240 5.91 -7.05 -9.09
C ARG A 240 6.17 -6.13 -10.28
N GLU A 241 5.12 -5.60 -10.92
CA GLU A 241 5.25 -4.73 -12.09
C GLU A 241 5.79 -3.36 -11.69
N ALA A 242 5.26 -2.80 -10.60
CA ALA A 242 5.74 -1.52 -10.07
C ALA A 242 7.23 -1.59 -9.66
N LEU A 243 7.62 -2.67 -8.96
CA LEU A 243 8.99 -2.87 -8.52
C LEU A 243 9.94 -3.15 -9.69
N HIS A 244 9.52 -3.93 -10.71
CA HIS A 244 10.31 -4.10 -11.93
C HIS A 244 10.51 -2.78 -12.69
N ALA A 245 9.45 -1.98 -12.85
CA ALA A 245 9.55 -0.65 -13.45
C ALA A 245 10.44 0.32 -12.66
N LEU A 246 10.61 0.05 -11.36
CA LEU A 246 11.53 0.73 -10.47
C LEU A 246 12.86 -0.03 -10.34
N GLY A 247 13.26 -0.89 -11.29
CA GLY A 247 14.59 -1.49 -11.37
C GLY A 247 14.88 -2.59 -10.34
N VAL A 248 13.88 -3.13 -9.65
CA VAL A 248 14.07 -4.30 -8.76
C VAL A 248 14.00 -5.56 -9.62
N THR A 249 15.13 -6.26 -9.75
CA THR A 249 15.21 -7.49 -10.55
C THR A 249 15.84 -8.62 -9.74
N GLY A 250 15.27 -9.82 -9.84
CA GLY A 250 15.79 -11.05 -9.22
C GLY A 250 16.87 -11.75 -10.05
N VAL A 251 17.49 -11.06 -11.01
CA VAL A 251 18.49 -11.64 -11.91
C VAL A 251 19.71 -12.07 -11.09
N ARG A 252 20.12 -13.33 -11.23
CA ARG A 252 21.28 -13.85 -10.51
C ARG A 252 22.58 -13.20 -11.02
N PRO A 253 23.53 -12.86 -10.13
CA PRO A 253 24.82 -12.34 -10.55
C PRO A 253 25.59 -13.36 -11.39
N PRO A 254 26.46 -12.91 -12.32
CA PRO A 254 27.32 -13.80 -13.11
C PRO A 254 28.14 -14.74 -12.22
N LEU A 255 28.16 -16.04 -12.55
CA LEU A 255 28.87 -17.05 -11.76
C LEU A 255 30.39 -16.78 -11.67
N ALA A 256 30.97 -16.11 -12.66
CA ALA A 256 32.39 -15.73 -12.65
C ALA A 256 32.78 -14.90 -11.40
N LEU A 257 31.86 -14.06 -10.88
CA LEU A 257 32.08 -13.31 -9.64
C LEU A 257 32.34 -14.23 -8.45
N ALA A 258 31.76 -15.45 -8.41
CA ALA A 258 32.01 -16.39 -7.32
C ALA A 258 33.49 -16.80 -7.22
N SER A 259 34.26 -16.66 -8.31
CA SER A 259 35.71 -16.92 -8.33
C SER A 259 36.54 -15.64 -8.27
N THR A 260 36.12 -14.55 -8.92
CA THR A 260 36.91 -13.31 -9.00
C THR A 260 36.69 -12.35 -7.82
N ASP A 261 35.47 -12.28 -7.29
CA ASP A 261 35.12 -11.54 -6.08
C ASP A 261 33.96 -12.25 -5.35
N PRO A 262 34.27 -13.29 -4.55
CA PRO A 262 33.25 -14.08 -3.87
C PRO A 262 32.36 -13.24 -2.94
N ALA A 263 32.91 -12.18 -2.34
CA ALA A 263 32.15 -11.33 -1.43
C ALA A 263 31.13 -10.47 -2.19
N ALA A 264 31.50 -9.93 -3.35
CA ALA A 264 30.55 -9.26 -4.24
C ALA A 264 29.48 -10.22 -4.77
N TYR A 265 29.86 -11.45 -5.13
CA TYR A 265 28.90 -12.47 -5.56
C TYR A 265 27.84 -12.75 -4.49
N VAL A 266 28.24 -12.99 -3.24
CA VAL A 266 27.31 -13.27 -2.14
C VAL A 266 26.38 -12.07 -1.88
N ARG A 267 26.91 -10.84 -1.87
CA ARG A 267 26.07 -9.63 -1.71
C ARG A 267 25.05 -9.47 -2.85
N ALA A 268 25.49 -9.68 -4.08
CA ALA A 268 24.61 -9.59 -5.25
C ALA A 268 23.57 -10.72 -5.27
N LEU A 269 23.93 -11.93 -4.85
CA LEU A 269 23.00 -13.06 -4.76
C LEU A 269 21.97 -12.88 -3.64
N ALA A 270 22.37 -12.31 -2.51
CA ALA A 270 21.45 -11.94 -1.43
C ALA A 270 20.44 -10.88 -1.93
N SER A 271 20.91 -9.87 -2.67
CA SER A 271 20.04 -8.86 -3.28
C SER A 271 19.08 -9.48 -4.30
N ALA A 272 19.57 -10.35 -5.19
CA ALA A 272 18.72 -11.04 -6.15
C ALA A 272 17.65 -11.92 -5.48
N SER A 273 17.98 -12.57 -4.36
CA SER A 273 17.03 -13.37 -3.57
C SER A 273 15.94 -12.50 -2.92
N GLN A 274 16.31 -11.36 -2.35
CA GLN A 274 15.36 -10.40 -1.78
C GLN A 274 14.44 -9.81 -2.86
N ALA A 275 14.99 -9.46 -4.03
CA ALA A 275 14.20 -9.00 -5.16
C ALA A 275 13.19 -10.07 -5.61
N ALA A 276 13.65 -11.33 -5.72
CA ALA A 276 12.78 -12.45 -6.10
C ALA A 276 11.63 -12.66 -5.10
N GLU A 277 11.87 -12.48 -3.80
CA GLU A 277 10.82 -12.55 -2.77
C GLU A 277 9.80 -11.41 -2.92
N LEU A 278 10.27 -10.17 -3.08
CA LEU A 278 9.41 -8.98 -3.26
C LEU A 278 8.53 -9.06 -4.52
N THR A 279 8.98 -9.77 -5.56
CA THR A 279 8.27 -9.90 -6.83
C THR A 279 7.63 -11.27 -7.05
N ALA A 280 7.68 -12.17 -6.06
CA ALA A 280 7.18 -13.54 -6.18
C ALA A 280 5.64 -13.57 -6.33
N ALA A 281 5.15 -14.40 -7.25
CA ALA A 281 3.75 -14.80 -7.29
C ALA A 281 3.44 -15.76 -6.12
N GLY A 282 2.24 -15.66 -5.56
CA GLY A 282 1.84 -16.38 -4.34
C GLY A 282 2.48 -15.83 -3.07
N GLY A 283 2.99 -14.59 -3.10
CA GLY A 283 3.69 -13.94 -2.00
C GLY A 283 3.65 -12.42 -2.14
N LEU A 284 4.73 -11.74 -1.73
CA LEU A 284 4.76 -10.27 -1.70
C LEU A 284 4.56 -9.62 -3.07
N GLY A 285 4.85 -10.31 -4.18
CA GLY A 285 4.62 -9.76 -5.51
C GLY A 285 3.14 -9.57 -5.86
N ASP A 286 2.22 -10.21 -5.13
CA ASP A 286 0.76 -10.14 -5.34
C ASP A 286 0.09 -8.96 -4.64
N PHE A 287 0.84 -8.16 -3.89
CA PHE A 287 0.37 -6.84 -3.48
C PHE A 287 -0.07 -6.03 -4.69
N TRP A 288 -0.98 -5.10 -4.46
CA TRP A 288 -1.34 -4.08 -5.43
C TRP A 288 -0.87 -2.72 -4.97
N TRP A 289 -0.36 -1.95 -5.92
CA TRP A 289 -0.08 -0.53 -5.76
C TRP A 289 -1.21 0.27 -6.41
N LEU A 290 -1.87 1.14 -5.63
CA LEU A 290 -2.76 2.18 -6.12
C LEU A 290 -2.02 3.51 -6.18
N LEU A 291 -1.90 4.08 -7.38
CA LEU A 291 -1.14 5.29 -7.68
C LEU A 291 -2.11 6.45 -7.90
N GLN A 292 -2.23 7.35 -6.92
CA GLN A 292 -3.17 8.47 -6.97
C GLN A 292 -2.41 9.79 -7.20
N PRO A 293 -2.31 10.27 -8.46
CA PRO A 293 -1.69 11.55 -8.73
C PRO A 293 -2.54 12.70 -8.18
N VAL A 294 -1.89 13.76 -7.74
CA VAL A 294 -2.50 15.03 -7.33
C VAL A 294 -1.85 16.17 -8.09
N GLY A 295 -2.67 16.99 -8.76
CA GLY A 295 -2.19 18.04 -9.67
C GLY A 295 -1.85 17.49 -11.07
N ALA A 296 -0.99 18.20 -11.80
CA ALA A 296 -0.66 17.88 -13.19
C ALA A 296 0.45 16.80 -13.30
N LEU A 297 0.24 15.65 -12.66
CA LEU A 297 1.19 14.53 -12.67
C LEU A 297 0.61 13.33 -13.43
N ASP A 298 1.37 12.78 -14.36
CA ASP A 298 1.03 11.53 -15.05
C ASP A 298 1.62 10.33 -14.30
N ALA A 299 0.79 9.64 -13.52
CA ALA A 299 1.22 8.49 -12.72
C ALA A 299 1.67 7.30 -13.58
N ALA A 300 1.12 7.14 -14.79
CA ALA A 300 1.50 6.04 -15.67
C ALA A 300 2.93 6.21 -16.19
N ALA A 301 3.33 7.45 -16.48
CA ALA A 301 4.68 7.79 -16.90
C ALA A 301 5.74 7.51 -15.81
N LEU A 302 5.36 7.49 -14.53
CA LEU A 302 6.29 7.24 -13.42
C LEU A 302 6.70 5.77 -13.27
N LEU A 303 5.93 4.83 -13.83
CA LEU A 303 6.21 3.40 -13.77
C LEU A 303 6.45 2.79 -15.15
N VAL A 304 6.99 3.58 -16.08
CA VAL A 304 7.52 3.03 -17.34
C VAL A 304 8.89 2.41 -17.07
N ASP A 305 9.09 1.20 -17.59
CA ASP A 305 10.41 0.56 -17.63
C ASP A 305 11.30 1.37 -18.57
N VAL A 306 12.14 2.23 -18.00
CA VAL A 306 13.19 2.92 -18.76
C VAL A 306 14.36 1.95 -18.79
N ALA A 307 14.56 1.28 -19.93
CA ALA A 307 15.77 0.52 -20.15
C ALA A 307 16.96 1.46 -19.87
N ASP A 308 17.81 1.10 -18.91
CA ASP A 308 18.98 1.89 -18.52
C ASP A 308 19.83 2.19 -19.77
N HIS A 309 19.70 3.41 -20.30
CA HIS A 309 20.59 3.94 -21.32
C HIS A 309 21.81 4.60 -20.68
N GLU A 310 22.51 3.87 -19.81
CA GLU A 310 23.80 4.29 -19.26
C GLU A 310 24.83 3.15 -19.22
N GLU A 311 25.03 2.48 -20.35
CA GLU A 311 26.33 1.90 -20.70
C GLU A 311 26.69 2.30 -22.14
N GLN A 312 27.26 3.50 -22.30
CA GLN A 312 28.15 3.87 -23.40
C GLN A 312 29.38 4.61 -22.85
#